data_AF-A0A846PST8-F1
#
_entry.id   AF-A0A846PST8-F1
#
_cell.length_a   1.000
_cell.length_b   1.000
_cell.length_c   1.000
_cell.angle_alpha   90.00
_cell.angle_beta   90.00
_cell.angle_gamma   90.00
#
_symmetry.space_group_name_H-M   'P 1'
#
loop_
_entity.id
_entity.type
_entity.pdbx_description
1 polymer ?
#
loop_
_entity_poly.entity_id
_entity_poly.type
_entity_poly.pdbx_seq_one_letter_code
_entity_poly.pdbx_strand_id
1 'polypeptide(L)'
;MSETEAQVEQQEAPVEEAPVEQTEAPVEEAPVEEAKTEAEVETTTEKKAKPEPEAKKEGPAKWGIAHIFSSYNNTIIHMTDLTGAETVALSSGGVHVNADRYESSPFAAMKAANTVIESAKSKGFTGFHIRVRAVGGVGSRVPGPGAQAAIRALARGGFKIGRIDDVTPIPHDTTRKKGGKRGRRV
;
A
#
# COMPACT_ATOMS: atom_id res chain seq x y z
N MET A 1 13.84 62.15 37.71
CA MET A 1 14.61 60.96 37.26
C MET A 1 14.11 59.76 38.03
N SER A 2 12.91 59.27 37.66
CA SER A 2 12.28 58.09 38.27
C SER A 2 10.96 57.78 37.53
N GLU A 3 11.04 56.84 36.60
CA GLU A 3 9.95 56.04 36.04
C GLU A 3 9.49 55.01 37.11
N THR A 4 8.32 54.34 37.11
CA THR A 4 7.07 54.35 36.30
C THR A 4 6.02 53.50 37.04
N GLU A 5 4.72 53.80 36.92
CA GLU A 5 3.62 52.89 37.32
C GLU A 5 2.38 53.02 36.39
N ALA A 6 1.82 51.89 35.91
CA ALA A 6 0.46 51.74 35.36
C ALA A 6 0.13 50.24 35.12
N GLN A 7 -1.14 49.81 35.31
CA GLN A 7 -1.64 48.42 35.17
C GLN A 7 -3.15 48.43 34.80
N VAL A 8 -3.82 47.35 34.34
CA VAL A 8 -3.37 45.97 34.05
C VAL A 8 -3.45 45.62 32.54
N GLU A 9 -4.26 44.75 31.89
CA GLU A 9 -5.32 43.78 32.20
C GLU A 9 -5.29 42.59 31.18
N GLN A 10 -6.38 41.83 30.96
CA GLN A 10 -6.42 40.61 30.12
C GLN A 10 -7.71 40.51 29.27
N GLN A 11 -7.65 39.88 28.08
CA GLN A 11 -8.67 38.96 27.52
C GLN A 11 -8.25 38.33 26.16
N GLU A 12 -9.00 37.32 25.68
CA GLU A 12 -8.70 36.47 24.50
C GLU A 12 -9.83 36.45 23.44
N ALA A 13 -9.49 36.01 22.21
CA ALA A 13 -10.37 35.49 21.13
C ALA A 13 -11.27 36.53 20.38
N PRO A 14 -11.93 36.21 19.22
CA PRO A 14 -12.03 34.92 18.51
C PRO A 14 -11.72 34.99 16.96
N VAL A 15 -12.50 34.29 16.13
CA VAL A 15 -12.29 33.82 14.73
C VAL A 15 -13.31 34.46 13.75
N GLU A 16 -13.05 34.53 12.42
CA GLU A 16 -13.93 34.10 11.27
C GLU A 16 -13.32 34.46 9.86
N GLU A 17 -14.04 34.21 8.75
CA GLU A 17 -13.51 34.05 7.36
C GLU A 17 -14.06 35.04 6.28
N ALA A 18 -13.49 34.93 5.04
CA ALA A 18 -14.07 35.30 3.73
C ALA A 18 -14.08 36.82 3.32
N PRO A 19 -14.34 37.19 2.03
CA PRO A 19 -14.67 36.39 0.84
C PRO A 19 -13.79 36.67 -0.42
N VAL A 20 -14.26 36.25 -1.61
CA VAL A 20 -13.64 36.37 -2.95
C VAL A 20 -14.56 37.17 -3.88
N GLU A 21 -14.02 37.95 -4.82
CA GLU A 21 -14.80 38.47 -5.97
C GLU A 21 -13.95 38.59 -7.26
N GLN A 22 -14.62 38.77 -8.40
CA GLN A 22 -14.08 38.68 -9.77
C GLN A 22 -14.00 40.04 -10.48
N THR A 23 -13.27 40.13 -11.60
CA THR A 23 -13.35 41.25 -12.54
C THR A 23 -13.37 40.78 -14.01
N GLU A 24 -14.29 41.36 -14.79
CA GLU A 24 -14.40 41.24 -16.25
C GLU A 24 -14.65 42.64 -16.86
N ALA A 25 -14.88 42.71 -18.19
CA ALA A 25 -15.37 43.86 -19.00
C ALA A 25 -14.30 44.85 -19.55
N PRO A 26 -14.57 45.60 -20.66
CA PRO A 26 -15.37 45.22 -21.85
C PRO A 26 -14.94 45.78 -23.24
N VAL A 27 -15.53 45.20 -24.30
CA VAL A 27 -16.02 45.80 -25.59
C VAL A 27 -15.07 46.40 -26.65
N GLU A 28 -15.26 45.91 -27.88
CA GLU A 28 -15.12 46.59 -29.20
C GLU A 28 -16.18 45.98 -30.18
N GLU A 29 -16.28 46.40 -31.45
CA GLU A 29 -17.44 46.10 -32.35
C GLU A 29 -17.11 45.51 -33.76
N ALA A 30 -17.99 45.65 -34.78
CA ALA A 30 -17.97 44.93 -36.07
C ALA A 30 -18.14 45.85 -37.31
N PRO A 31 -18.04 45.36 -38.58
CA PRO A 31 -19.24 44.84 -39.30
C PRO A 31 -19.06 43.78 -40.45
N VAL A 32 -20.13 43.00 -40.72
CA VAL A 32 -20.83 42.63 -42.02
C VAL A 32 -19.99 42.47 -43.32
N GLU A 33 -20.12 41.45 -44.22
CA GLU A 33 -21.30 40.96 -44.99
C GLU A 33 -21.23 39.48 -45.51
N GLU A 34 -22.12 39.06 -46.44
CA GLU A 34 -22.58 37.67 -46.72
C GLU A 34 -21.84 36.82 -47.79
N ALA A 35 -21.96 35.48 -47.70
CA ALA A 35 -22.12 34.56 -48.86
C ALA A 35 -22.75 33.19 -48.45
N LYS A 36 -23.41 32.50 -49.41
CA LYS A 36 -23.99 31.12 -49.28
C LYS A 36 -23.10 30.13 -50.10
N THR A 37 -23.28 28.80 -50.21
CA THR A 37 -24.44 27.89 -50.05
C THR A 37 -23.93 26.41 -49.95
N GLU A 38 -24.79 25.48 -49.50
CA GLU A 38 -24.88 24.03 -49.88
C GLU A 38 -23.63 23.11 -49.99
N ALA A 39 -23.60 22.04 -49.17
CA ALA A 39 -23.70 20.63 -49.63
C ALA A 39 -23.65 19.62 -48.45
N GLU A 40 -24.35 18.49 -48.54
CA GLU A 40 -24.36 17.40 -47.55
C GLU A 40 -24.19 16.03 -48.26
N VAL A 41 -24.13 14.95 -47.46
CA VAL A 41 -24.30 13.52 -47.78
C VAL A 41 -23.06 12.74 -48.28
N GLU A 42 -22.96 11.51 -47.75
CA GLU A 42 -22.01 10.40 -48.05
C GLU A 42 -20.52 10.61 -47.64
N THR A 43 -19.86 9.69 -46.93
CA THR A 43 -20.04 8.23 -46.86
C THR A 43 -19.89 7.65 -45.45
N THR A 44 -20.78 6.72 -45.08
CA THR A 44 -20.72 5.95 -43.82
C THR A 44 -19.64 4.85 -43.91
N THR A 45 -18.40 5.15 -43.52
CA THR A 45 -17.29 4.17 -43.57
C THR A 45 -17.20 3.31 -42.30
N GLU A 46 -16.80 2.05 -42.48
CA GLU A 46 -16.91 1.00 -41.47
C GLU A 46 -16.05 1.26 -40.22
N LYS A 47 -16.71 1.29 -39.04
CA LYS A 47 -16.04 1.33 -37.74
C LYS A 47 -15.46 -0.05 -37.41
N LYS A 48 -14.30 -0.37 -38.00
CA LYS A 48 -13.57 -1.64 -37.81
C LYS A 48 -13.58 -2.09 -36.35
N ALA A 49 -14.22 -3.23 -36.09
CA ALA A 49 -14.22 -3.86 -34.79
C ALA A 49 -12.78 -4.22 -34.40
N LYS A 50 -12.28 -3.60 -33.33
CA LYS A 50 -11.01 -3.97 -32.70
C LYS A 50 -11.22 -5.36 -32.08
N PRO A 51 -10.41 -6.38 -32.41
CA PRO A 51 -10.61 -7.71 -31.85
C PRO A 51 -10.43 -7.64 -30.33
N GLU A 52 -11.41 -8.14 -29.58
CA GLU A 52 -11.23 -8.36 -28.15
C GLU A 52 -10.08 -9.36 -27.94
N PRO A 53 -9.17 -9.13 -26.98
CA PRO A 53 -8.14 -10.09 -26.67
C PRO A 53 -8.83 -11.34 -26.08
N GLU A 54 -8.69 -12.48 -26.75
CA GLU A 54 -9.30 -13.75 -26.30
C GLU A 54 -9.03 -13.96 -24.81
N ALA A 55 -10.10 -14.02 -24.02
CA ALA A 55 -10.01 -14.25 -22.60
C ALA A 55 -9.39 -15.63 -22.37
N LYS A 56 -8.10 -15.66 -22.01
CA LYS A 56 -7.38 -16.88 -21.65
C LYS A 56 -8.22 -17.66 -20.65
N LYS A 57 -8.78 -18.80 -21.08
CA LYS A 57 -9.64 -19.65 -20.25
C LYS A 57 -8.96 -19.82 -18.88
N GLU A 58 -9.60 -19.33 -17.82
CA GLU A 58 -9.04 -19.46 -16.47
C GLU A 58 -8.86 -20.95 -16.19
N GLY A 59 -7.61 -21.40 -16.13
CA GLY A 59 -7.28 -22.73 -15.64
C GLY A 59 -7.74 -22.88 -14.18
N PRO A 60 -7.89 -24.11 -13.67
CA PRO A 60 -8.35 -24.33 -12.30
C PRO A 60 -7.52 -23.50 -11.32
N ALA A 61 -8.20 -22.62 -10.59
CA ALA A 61 -7.57 -21.58 -9.79
C ALA A 61 -6.58 -22.20 -8.79
N LYS A 62 -5.29 -21.90 -8.96
CA LYS A 62 -4.24 -22.36 -8.06
C LYS A 62 -4.12 -21.41 -6.87
N TRP A 63 -4.60 -21.87 -5.73
CA TRP A 63 -4.48 -21.17 -4.45
C TRP A 63 -3.26 -21.66 -3.66
N GLY A 64 -2.62 -20.77 -2.94
CA GLY A 64 -1.57 -21.08 -1.97
C GLY A 64 -1.68 -20.22 -0.72
N ILE A 65 -0.63 -20.21 0.10
CA ILE A 65 -0.56 -19.43 1.34
C ILE A 65 0.68 -18.52 1.33
N ALA A 66 0.49 -17.25 1.68
CA ALA A 66 1.54 -16.26 1.85
C ALA A 66 1.75 -16.00 3.35
N HIS A 67 2.75 -16.66 3.92
CA HIS A 67 3.22 -16.46 5.30
C HIS A 67 4.10 -15.19 5.36
N ILE A 68 3.58 -14.12 5.97
CA ILE A 68 4.29 -12.85 6.15
C ILE A 68 4.78 -12.78 7.60
N PHE A 69 6.02 -13.19 7.84
CA PHE A 69 6.67 -12.99 9.13
C PHE A 69 7.29 -11.58 9.19
N SER A 70 6.78 -10.70 10.04
CA SER A 70 7.32 -9.34 10.18
C SER A 70 7.70 -9.03 11.62
N SER A 71 8.98 -8.72 11.81
CA SER A 71 9.58 -8.29 13.06
C SER A 71 10.13 -6.86 12.94
N TYR A 72 10.54 -6.26 14.05
CA TYR A 72 11.22 -4.95 14.03
C TYR A 72 12.59 -4.99 13.35
N ASN A 73 13.19 -6.17 13.19
CA ASN A 73 14.53 -6.33 12.60
C ASN A 73 14.44 -6.68 11.11
N ASN A 74 13.64 -7.70 10.74
CA ASN A 74 13.50 -8.18 9.35
C ASN A 74 12.03 -8.56 9.03
N THR A 75 11.64 -8.44 7.77
CA THR A 75 10.38 -8.99 7.22
C THR A 75 10.67 -10.07 6.18
N ILE A 76 10.11 -11.26 6.40
CA ILE A 76 10.26 -12.45 5.56
C ILE A 76 8.90 -12.78 4.95
N ILE A 77 8.87 -12.97 3.63
CA ILE A 77 7.71 -13.38 2.86
C ILE A 77 7.99 -14.79 2.33
N HIS A 78 7.27 -15.75 2.89
CA HIS A 78 7.37 -17.17 2.57
C HIS A 78 6.05 -17.60 1.94
N MET A 79 6.12 -18.26 0.80
CA MET A 79 4.95 -18.64 0.01
C MET A 79 4.94 -20.14 -0.19
N THR A 80 3.83 -20.77 0.14
CA THR A 80 3.65 -22.22 0.18
C THR A 80 2.39 -22.66 -0.56
N ASP A 81 2.26 -23.98 -0.71
CA ASP A 81 1.00 -24.63 -1.06
C ASP A 81 -0.06 -24.50 0.07
N LEU A 82 -1.22 -25.14 -0.09
CA LEU A 82 -2.32 -25.09 0.88
C LEU A 82 -2.07 -25.92 2.16
N THR A 83 -1.22 -26.96 2.10
CA THR A 83 -0.79 -27.71 3.28
C THR A 83 0.27 -26.95 4.10
N GLY A 84 1.07 -26.12 3.43
CA GLY A 84 2.19 -25.40 4.03
C GLY A 84 3.51 -26.19 4.05
N ALA A 85 3.54 -27.38 3.45
CA ALA A 85 4.73 -28.23 3.40
C ALA A 85 5.67 -27.86 2.25
N GLU A 86 5.13 -27.53 1.07
CA GLU A 86 5.93 -27.22 -0.12
C GLU A 86 6.19 -25.72 -0.25
N THR A 87 7.46 -25.33 -0.35
CA THR A 87 7.86 -23.93 -0.52
C THR A 87 7.88 -23.53 -1.99
N VAL A 88 6.97 -22.62 -2.35
CA VAL A 88 6.84 -22.07 -3.70
C VAL A 88 7.86 -20.95 -3.92
N ALA A 89 8.03 -20.05 -2.95
CA ALA A 89 9.06 -19.00 -2.97
C ALA A 89 9.38 -18.52 -1.54
N LEU A 90 10.57 -17.96 -1.36
CA LEU A 90 11.02 -17.37 -0.09
C LEU A 90 11.86 -16.12 -0.40
N SER A 91 11.56 -15.00 0.25
CA SER A 91 12.39 -13.80 0.19
C SER A 91 12.32 -13.02 1.50
N SER A 92 13.41 -12.37 1.89
CA SER A 92 13.50 -11.56 3.11
C SER A 92 14.05 -10.17 2.80
N GLY A 93 13.73 -9.18 3.63
CA GLY A 93 14.14 -7.80 3.39
C GLY A 93 15.65 -7.64 3.21
N GLY A 94 16.45 -8.36 4.01
CA GLY A 94 17.92 -8.35 3.95
C GLY A 94 18.55 -8.96 2.69
N VAL A 95 17.80 -9.65 1.82
CA VAL A 95 18.28 -10.02 0.48
C VAL A 95 18.25 -8.82 -0.48
N HIS A 96 17.48 -7.77 -0.15
CA HIS A 96 17.19 -6.63 -1.02
C HIS A 96 17.80 -5.30 -0.58
N VAL A 97 18.45 -5.26 0.59
CA VAL A 97 19.13 -4.10 1.17
C VAL A 97 20.44 -4.50 1.86
N ASN A 98 21.52 -3.77 1.58
CA ASN A 98 22.87 -4.09 2.06
C ASN A 98 23.16 -3.55 3.48
N ALA A 99 22.14 -3.18 4.25
CA ALA A 99 22.30 -2.49 5.53
C ALA A 99 21.24 -2.94 6.54
N ASP A 100 21.69 -3.56 7.63
CA ASP A 100 20.93 -4.28 8.65
C ASP A 100 19.73 -3.45 9.17
N ARG A 101 19.95 -2.15 9.39
CA ARG A 101 18.94 -1.18 9.87
C ARG A 101 17.74 -0.98 8.93
N TYR A 102 17.79 -1.49 7.69
CA TYR A 102 16.73 -1.38 6.71
C TYR A 102 16.05 -2.71 6.36
N GLU A 103 16.46 -3.84 6.95
CA GLU A 103 15.86 -5.17 6.71
C GLU A 103 14.35 -5.23 7.02
N SER A 104 13.88 -4.52 8.05
CA SER A 104 12.45 -4.42 8.39
C SER A 104 11.71 -3.30 7.66
N SER A 105 12.41 -2.50 6.84
CA SER A 105 11.82 -1.31 6.23
C SER A 105 10.67 -1.66 5.27
N PRO A 106 9.64 -0.80 5.16
CA PRO A 106 8.58 -0.95 4.17
C PRO A 106 9.11 -1.11 2.73
N PHE A 107 10.24 -0.46 2.40
CA PHE A 107 10.90 -0.56 1.10
C PHE A 107 11.48 -1.96 0.85
N ALA A 108 12.22 -2.52 1.81
CA ALA A 108 12.77 -3.87 1.71
C ALA A 108 11.65 -4.93 1.62
N ALA A 109 10.57 -4.75 2.40
CA ALA A 109 9.39 -5.62 2.34
C ALA A 109 8.66 -5.58 0.98
N MET A 110 8.55 -4.41 0.35
CA MET A 110 7.97 -4.30 -1.01
C MET A 110 8.85 -4.97 -2.07
N LYS A 111 10.19 -4.84 -2.01
CA LYS A 111 11.10 -5.57 -2.91
C LYS A 111 10.98 -7.09 -2.75
N ALA A 112 11.02 -7.58 -1.50
CA ALA A 112 10.85 -8.99 -1.20
C ALA A 112 9.51 -9.55 -1.71
N ALA A 113 8.44 -8.75 -1.64
CA ALA A 113 7.14 -9.13 -2.19
C ALA A 113 7.19 -9.25 -3.72
N ASN A 114 7.82 -8.32 -4.43
CA ASN A 114 7.92 -8.35 -5.91
C ASN A 114 8.61 -9.62 -6.42
N THR A 115 9.73 -10.03 -5.83
CA THR A 115 10.43 -11.28 -6.22
C THR A 115 9.58 -12.54 -5.94
N VAL A 116 8.76 -12.53 -4.88
CA VAL A 116 7.78 -13.59 -4.60
C VAL A 116 6.62 -13.56 -5.62
N ILE A 117 6.14 -12.37 -6.01
CA ILE A 117 5.09 -12.17 -7.03
C ILE A 117 5.54 -12.65 -8.41
N GLU A 118 6.78 -12.39 -8.80
CA GLU A 118 7.40 -12.88 -10.04
C GLU A 118 7.49 -14.42 -10.02
N SER A 119 8.01 -14.98 -8.92
CA SER A 119 8.11 -16.43 -8.73
C SER A 119 6.74 -17.14 -8.73
N ALA A 120 5.71 -16.49 -8.16
CA ALA A 120 4.33 -16.96 -8.15
C ALA A 120 3.71 -16.99 -9.56
N LYS A 121 3.91 -15.93 -10.35
CA LYS A 121 3.42 -15.82 -11.73
C LYS A 121 4.00 -16.91 -12.61
N SER A 122 5.32 -17.13 -12.56
CA SER A 122 5.99 -18.18 -13.32
C SER A 122 5.54 -19.60 -12.95
N LYS A 123 5.02 -19.81 -11.74
CA LYS A 123 4.45 -21.10 -11.27
C LYS A 123 2.92 -21.20 -11.48
N GLY A 124 2.28 -20.16 -12.00
CA GLY A 124 0.87 -20.14 -12.39
C GLY A 124 -0.12 -20.07 -11.22
N PHE A 125 0.25 -19.45 -10.10
CA PHE A 125 -0.70 -19.20 -9.00
C PHE A 125 -1.68 -18.06 -9.36
N THR A 126 -2.93 -18.19 -8.91
CA THR A 126 -4.01 -17.22 -9.20
C THR A 126 -4.44 -16.41 -7.97
N GLY A 127 -4.23 -16.96 -6.77
CA GLY A 127 -4.66 -16.33 -5.52
C GLY A 127 -3.98 -16.91 -4.28
N PHE A 128 -4.05 -16.17 -3.17
CA PHE A 128 -3.38 -16.54 -1.93
C PHE A 128 -4.20 -16.18 -0.68
N HIS A 129 -4.17 -17.06 0.31
CA HIS A 129 -4.50 -16.70 1.69
C HIS A 129 -3.28 -16.05 2.35
N ILE A 130 -3.45 -14.97 3.09
CA ILE A 130 -2.37 -14.27 3.78
C ILE A 130 -2.37 -14.68 5.25
N ARG A 131 -1.23 -15.11 5.77
CA ARG A 131 -1.02 -15.41 7.20
C ARG A 131 0.06 -14.48 7.75
N VAL A 132 -0.37 -13.44 8.47
CA VAL A 132 0.54 -12.47 9.10
C VAL A 132 1.06 -13.06 10.41
N ARG A 133 2.35 -12.87 10.72
CA ARG A 133 2.97 -13.38 11.93
C ARG A 133 3.98 -12.39 12.52
N ALA A 134 3.69 -11.86 13.70
CA ALA A 134 4.67 -11.18 14.53
C ALA A 134 5.59 -12.19 15.25
N VAL A 135 6.55 -11.70 16.04
CA VAL A 135 7.46 -12.55 16.83
C VAL A 135 6.69 -13.44 17.81
N GLY A 136 5.67 -12.87 18.47
CA GLY A 136 4.78 -13.57 19.40
C GLY A 136 5.49 -14.16 20.62
N GLY A 137 4.83 -15.10 21.30
CA GLY A 137 5.32 -15.73 22.53
C GLY A 137 5.59 -14.69 23.62
N VAL A 138 6.82 -14.67 24.12
CA VAL A 138 7.34 -13.67 25.07
C VAL A 138 7.82 -12.37 24.41
N GLY A 139 7.85 -12.32 23.07
CA GLY A 139 8.37 -11.23 22.25
C GLY A 139 7.43 -10.03 22.13
N SER A 140 7.32 -9.47 20.93
CA SER A 140 6.24 -8.54 20.57
C SER A 140 5.14 -9.29 19.84
N ARG A 141 3.88 -9.02 20.22
CA ARG A 141 2.68 -9.48 19.50
C ARG A 141 2.31 -8.56 18.34
N VAL A 142 2.87 -7.35 18.29
CA VAL A 142 2.62 -6.38 17.21
C VAL A 142 3.51 -6.73 16.01
N PRO A 143 2.96 -6.90 14.79
CA PRO A 143 3.74 -7.10 13.57
C PRO A 143 4.71 -5.95 13.28
N GLY A 144 5.83 -6.26 12.62
CA GLY A 144 6.80 -5.27 12.17
C GLY A 144 6.26 -4.32 11.09
N PRO A 145 6.94 -3.18 10.85
CA PRO A 145 6.48 -2.15 9.91
C PRO A 145 6.43 -2.63 8.44
N GLY A 146 7.15 -3.69 8.10
CA GLY A 146 7.10 -4.31 6.78
C GLY A 146 5.81 -5.08 6.48
N ALA A 147 5.02 -5.49 7.48
CA ALA A 147 3.81 -6.31 7.27
C ALA A 147 2.80 -5.67 6.32
N GLN A 148 2.37 -4.44 6.63
CA GLN A 148 1.37 -3.71 5.84
C GLN A 148 1.89 -3.36 4.43
N ALA A 149 3.21 -3.17 4.29
CA ALA A 149 3.86 -2.91 3.01
C ALA A 149 3.89 -4.17 2.12
N ALA A 150 4.18 -5.34 2.70
CA ALA A 150 4.15 -6.63 2.02
C ALA A 150 2.73 -6.98 1.52
N ILE A 151 1.71 -6.83 2.37
CA ILE A 151 0.30 -7.07 1.99
C ILE A 151 -0.10 -6.18 0.81
N ARG A 152 0.22 -4.87 0.89
CA ARG A 152 -0.06 -3.89 -0.17
C ARG A 152 0.68 -4.19 -1.49
N ALA A 153 1.89 -4.75 -1.42
CA ALA A 153 2.62 -5.19 -2.61
C ALA A 153 2.02 -6.45 -3.23
N LEU A 154 1.66 -7.46 -2.43
CA LEU A 154 0.99 -8.68 -2.89
C LEU A 154 -0.34 -8.37 -3.60
N ALA A 155 -1.13 -7.41 -3.08
CA ALA A 155 -2.34 -6.91 -3.74
C ALA A 155 -2.05 -6.33 -5.13
N ARG A 156 -1.03 -5.45 -5.23
CA ARG A 156 -0.57 -4.86 -6.51
C ARG A 156 0.06 -5.91 -7.45
N GLY A 157 0.42 -7.08 -6.94
CA GLY A 157 0.89 -8.21 -7.74
C GLY A 157 -0.14 -8.73 -8.75
N GLY A 158 -1.44 -8.45 -8.54
CA GLY A 158 -2.53 -8.91 -9.42
C GLY A 158 -3.10 -10.28 -9.05
N PHE A 159 -2.88 -10.76 -7.82
CA PHE A 159 -3.45 -12.01 -7.32
C PHE A 159 -4.80 -11.78 -6.63
N LYS A 160 -5.70 -12.78 -6.74
CA LYS A 160 -6.95 -12.82 -5.99
C LYS A 160 -6.62 -13.05 -4.50
N ILE A 161 -6.76 -12.03 -3.66
CA ILE A 161 -6.52 -12.15 -2.20
C ILE A 161 -7.69 -12.89 -1.55
N GLY A 162 -7.36 -13.90 -0.72
CA GLY A 162 -8.30 -14.65 0.08
C GLY A 162 -8.53 -14.08 1.47
N ARG A 163 -8.52 -14.97 2.47
CA ARG A 163 -8.55 -14.61 3.88
C ARG A 163 -7.21 -13.99 4.31
N ILE A 164 -7.26 -13.09 5.28
CA ILE A 164 -6.09 -12.50 5.93
C ILE A 164 -6.18 -12.84 7.42
N ASP A 165 -5.38 -13.79 7.87
CA ASP A 165 -5.40 -14.31 9.24
C ASP A 165 -4.13 -13.83 10.00
N ASP A 166 -4.27 -13.44 11.27
CA ASP A 166 -3.10 -13.28 12.17
C ASP A 166 -2.80 -14.62 12.85
N VAL A 167 -1.60 -15.15 12.61
CA VAL A 167 -1.07 -16.38 13.19
C VAL A 167 0.14 -16.12 14.10
N THR A 168 0.21 -14.91 14.66
CA THR A 168 1.11 -14.56 15.76
C THR A 168 0.90 -15.52 16.94
N PRO A 169 1.93 -16.23 17.42
CA PRO A 169 1.74 -17.22 18.47
C PRO A 169 1.43 -16.55 19.81
N ILE A 170 0.21 -16.77 20.32
CA ILE A 170 -0.26 -16.32 21.64
C ILE A 170 -0.25 -17.54 22.58
N PRO A 171 0.64 -17.61 23.58
CA PRO A 171 0.64 -18.70 24.55
C PRO A 171 -0.36 -18.41 25.69
N HIS A 172 -0.91 -19.48 26.29
CA HIS A 172 -1.86 -19.36 27.42
C HIS A 172 -1.21 -18.74 28.67
N ASP A 173 0.05 -19.07 28.95
CA ASP A 173 0.91 -18.38 29.91
C ASP A 173 2.33 -18.20 29.31
N THR A 174 3.08 -17.23 29.80
CA THR A 174 4.38 -16.82 29.25
C THR A 174 5.55 -17.25 30.13
N THR A 175 6.55 -17.90 29.52
CA THR A 175 7.86 -18.06 30.15
C THR A 175 8.53 -16.71 30.38
N ARG A 176 9.53 -16.66 31.27
CA ARG A 176 10.20 -15.41 31.65
C ARG A 176 10.86 -14.72 30.44
N LYS A 177 10.34 -13.53 30.08
CA LYS A 177 10.85 -12.68 28.99
C LYS A 177 12.34 -12.34 29.18
N LYS A 178 13.09 -12.28 28.06
CA LYS A 178 14.53 -11.95 28.02
C LYS A 178 14.81 -10.59 28.66
N GLY A 179 15.41 -10.60 29.85
CA GLY A 179 15.80 -9.40 30.60
C GLY A 179 15.88 -9.62 32.12
N GLY A 180 16.38 -8.60 32.83
CA GLY A 180 16.25 -8.53 34.29
C GLY A 180 14.87 -8.06 34.71
N LYS A 181 14.54 -8.13 36.02
CA LYS A 181 13.28 -7.59 36.60
C LYS A 181 13.10 -6.08 36.30
N ARG A 182 14.20 -5.37 36.05
CA ARG A 182 14.26 -3.93 35.69
C ARG A 182 14.21 -3.65 34.18
N GLY A 183 13.90 -4.64 33.34
CA GLY A 183 13.81 -4.51 31.88
C GLY A 183 15.16 -4.34 31.18
N ARG A 184 15.12 -3.84 29.94
CA ARG A 184 16.30 -3.27 29.24
C ARG A 184 16.47 -1.84 29.72
N ARG A 185 17.68 -1.48 30.15
CA ARG A 185 18.11 -0.08 30.28
C ARG A 185 18.91 0.28 29.02
N VAL A 186 18.75 1.53 28.58
CA VAL A 186 19.40 2.16 27.44
C VAL A 186 19.93 3.49 27.94
#